data_AF-A0A1F3CBU5-F1
#
_entry.id   AF-A0A1F3CBU5-F1
#
_cell.length_a   1.000
_cell.length_b   1.000
_cell.length_c   1.000
_cell.angle_alpha   90.00
_cell.angle_beta   90.00
_cell.angle_gamma   90.00
#
_symmetry.space_group_name_H-M   'P 1'
#
loop_
_entity.id
_entity.type
_entity.pdbx_description
1 polymer ?
#
loop_
_entity_poly.entity_id
_entity_poly.type
_entity_poly.pdbx_seq_one_letter_code
_entity_poly.pdbx_strand_id
1 'polypeptide(L)'
;MSFYYWEYGRKPHRIIYYSLAIIVFFGLIFWLNNNLITSTATDIKEFHFGHGLYFSTISFTTMGFSDLIPNGWARLLVSIEGFLGLLNMGFLIAGYANNKY
;
A
#
# COMPACT_ATOMS: atom_id res chain seq x y z
N MET A 1 12.42 -5.19 -31.20
CA MET A 1 11.28 -5.34 -30.26
C MET A 1 11.65 -6.05 -28.95
N SER A 2 12.93 -6.17 -28.58
CA SER A 2 13.41 -6.90 -27.38
C SER A 2 13.93 -5.98 -26.26
N PHE A 3 14.17 -4.70 -26.54
CA PHE A 3 14.75 -3.76 -25.56
C PHE A 3 13.80 -3.38 -24.41
N TYR A 4 12.48 -3.47 -24.64
CA TYR A 4 11.47 -3.08 -23.64
C TYR A 4 11.34 -4.04 -22.46
N TYR A 5 11.83 -5.28 -22.59
CA TYR A 5 11.77 -6.28 -21.53
C TYR A 5 12.99 -6.25 -20.58
N TRP A 6 14.13 -5.64 -20.99
CA TRP A 6 15.40 -5.76 -20.25
C TRP A 6 15.76 -4.53 -19.40
N GLU A 7 14.99 -3.45 -19.45
CA GLU A 7 15.23 -2.29 -18.57
C GLU A 7 14.63 -2.43 -17.15
N TYR A 8 13.89 -3.51 -16.88
CA TYR A 8 13.36 -3.80 -15.54
C TYR A 8 14.45 -4.07 -14.48
N GLY A 9 15.70 -4.31 -14.90
CA GLY A 9 16.80 -4.63 -13.98
C GLY A 9 17.57 -3.44 -13.39
N ARG A 10 17.33 -2.19 -13.79
CA ARG A 10 18.36 -1.13 -13.58
C ARG A 10 18.13 -0.07 -12.51
N LYS A 11 16.94 0.10 -11.92
CA LYS A 11 16.74 1.21 -10.95
C LYS A 11 15.77 0.81 -9.81
N PRO A 12 16.28 0.23 -8.70
CA PRO A 12 15.45 -0.07 -7.52
C PRO A 12 14.70 1.17 -6.99
N HIS A 13 15.26 2.35 -7.24
CA HIS A 13 14.67 3.63 -6.86
C HIS A 13 13.28 3.89 -7.49
N ARG A 14 12.99 3.38 -8.70
CA ARG A 14 11.65 3.56 -9.32
C ARG A 14 10.57 2.78 -8.58
N ILE A 15 10.90 1.59 -8.07
CA ILE A 15 9.98 0.72 -7.33
C ILE A 15 9.53 1.42 -6.02
N ILE A 16 10.45 2.12 -5.37
CA ILE A 16 10.18 2.89 -4.15
C ILE A 16 9.22 4.05 -4.43
N TYR A 17 9.37 4.76 -5.56
CA TYR A 17 8.40 5.79 -5.95
C TYR A 17 7.03 5.20 -6.27
N TYR A 18 6.98 4.04 -6.92
CA TYR A 18 5.70 3.37 -7.22
C TYR A 18 5.00 2.89 -5.95
N SER A 19 5.72 2.30 -4.98
CA SER A 19 5.12 1.90 -3.71
C SER A 19 4.59 3.11 -2.93
N LEU A 20 5.34 4.20 -2.87
CA LEU A 20 4.92 5.42 -2.19
C LEU A 20 3.71 6.07 -2.88
N ALA A 21 3.66 6.05 -4.22
CA ALA A 21 2.50 6.51 -4.98
C ALA A 21 1.25 5.64 -4.72
N ILE A 22 1.42 4.31 -4.62
CA ILE A 22 0.33 3.38 -4.30
C ILE A 22 -0.23 3.68 -2.90
N ILE A 23 0.64 3.87 -1.89
CA ILE A 23 0.23 4.19 -0.52
C ILE A 23 -0.55 5.51 -0.48
N VAL A 24 -0.07 6.56 -1.16
CA VAL A 24 -0.76 7.85 -1.18
C VAL A 24 -2.10 7.75 -1.93
N PHE A 25 -2.15 7.02 -3.04
CA PHE A 25 -3.35 6.84 -3.85
C PHE A 25 -4.44 6.06 -3.11
N PHE A 26 -4.08 4.93 -2.48
CA PHE A 26 -5.01 4.15 -1.67
C PHE A 26 -5.41 4.90 -0.40
N GLY A 27 -4.48 5.61 0.25
CA GLY A 27 -4.80 6.47 1.39
C GLY A 27 -5.84 7.55 1.07
N LEU A 28 -5.78 8.17 -0.12
CA LEU A 28 -6.81 9.10 -0.62
C LEU A 28 -8.16 8.41 -0.82
N ILE A 29 -8.17 7.20 -1.38
CA ILE A 29 -9.39 6.40 -1.58
C ILE A 29 -10.03 6.04 -0.24
N PHE A 30 -9.24 5.64 0.76
CA PHE A 30 -9.77 5.33 2.09
C PHE A 30 -10.26 6.55 2.84
N TRP A 31 -9.62 7.71 2.66
CA TRP A 31 -10.13 8.97 3.19
C TRP A 31 -11.49 9.37 2.59
N LEU A 32 -11.65 9.22 1.27
CA LEU A 32 -12.95 9.42 0.59
C LEU A 32 -14.02 8.41 1.04
N ASN A 33 -13.61 7.19 1.41
CA ASN A 33 -14.48 6.10 1.85
C ASN A 33 -14.49 5.94 3.38
N ASN A 34 -14.39 7.04 4.13
CA ASN A 34 -14.39 7.05 5.60
C ASN A 34 -15.60 6.32 6.22
N ASN A 35 -16.77 6.35 5.57
CA ASN A 35 -18.00 5.68 6.03
C ASN A 35 -17.91 4.14 6.04
N LEU A 36 -16.91 3.55 5.39
CA LEU A 36 -16.74 2.10 5.27
C LEU A 36 -15.70 1.52 6.25
N ILE A 37 -15.07 2.37 7.07
CA ILE A 37 -14.04 1.97 8.04
C ILE A 37 -14.59 2.19 9.44
N THR A 38 -14.80 1.09 10.16
CA THR A 38 -15.27 1.16 11.55
C THR A 38 -14.07 1.16 12.47
N SER A 39 -13.96 2.21 13.28
CA SER A 39 -12.92 2.31 14.30
C SER A 39 -13.45 1.70 15.59
N THR A 40 -12.72 0.76 16.17
CA THR A 40 -13.08 0.17 17.48
C THR A 40 -12.67 1.09 18.63
N ALA A 41 -11.68 1.96 18.41
CA ALA A 41 -11.31 3.00 19.35
C ALA A 41 -12.40 4.08 19.41
N THR A 42 -13.04 4.21 20.57
CA THR A 42 -14.19 5.07 20.88
C THR A 42 -13.95 6.59 20.74
N ASP A 43 -12.76 7.02 20.32
CA ASP A 43 -12.33 8.43 20.35
C ASP A 43 -12.01 9.06 18.98
N ILE A 44 -12.24 8.36 17.86
CA ILE A 44 -11.98 8.95 16.52
C ILE A 44 -13.21 9.75 16.08
N LYS A 45 -13.38 10.94 16.67
CA LYS A 45 -14.51 11.84 16.38
C LYS A 45 -14.42 12.48 14.99
N GLU A 46 -13.23 12.54 14.39
CA GLU A 46 -13.01 13.04 13.02
C GLU A 46 -11.97 12.19 12.26
N PHE A 47 -12.41 11.54 11.17
CA PHE A 47 -11.53 10.74 10.31
C PHE A 47 -10.71 11.67 9.40
N HIS A 48 -9.57 12.14 9.88
CA HIS A 48 -8.64 12.96 9.09
C HIS A 48 -7.90 12.15 8.01
N PHE A 49 -7.39 12.85 6.99
CA PHE A 49 -6.56 12.28 5.93
C PHE A 49 -5.36 11.48 6.46
N GLY A 50 -4.80 11.87 7.61
CA GLY A 50 -3.72 11.15 8.29
C GLY A 50 -4.10 9.72 8.70
N HIS A 51 -5.35 9.47 9.09
CA HIS A 51 -5.82 8.12 9.42
C HIS A 51 -5.95 7.24 8.17
N GLY A 52 -6.34 7.81 7.03
CA GLY A 52 -6.38 7.11 5.74
C GLY A 52 -4.98 6.70 5.26
N LEU A 53 -3.99 7.58 5.38
CA LEU A 53 -2.58 7.26 5.08
C LEU A 53 -2.01 6.20 6.03
N TYR A 54 -2.30 6.29 7.32
CA TYR A 54 -1.89 5.28 8.31
C TYR A 54 -2.47 3.91 7.98
N PHE A 55 -3.75 3.86 7.63
CA PHE A 55 -4.45 2.64 7.24
C PHE A 55 -3.87 1.99 5.98
N SER A 56 -3.61 2.80 4.95
CA SER A 56 -2.95 2.33 3.71
C SER A 56 -1.52 1.83 3.98
N THR A 57 -0.75 2.53 4.81
CA THR A 57 0.62 2.12 5.16
C THR A 57 0.64 0.76 5.84
N ILE A 58 -0.25 0.53 6.82
CA ILE A 58 -0.35 -0.75 7.55
C ILE A 58 -0.81 -1.90 6.64
N SER A 59 -1.75 -1.62 5.73
CA SER A 59 -2.22 -2.57 4.74
C SER A 59 -1.09 -2.96 3.79
N PHE A 60 -0.35 -1.97 3.29
CA PHE A 60 0.76 -2.14 2.38
C PHE A 60 1.93 -2.91 3.04
N THR A 61 2.22 -2.64 4.30
CA THR A 61 3.27 -3.36 5.05
C THR A 61 2.79 -4.71 5.59
N THR A 62 1.54 -5.10 5.33
CA THR A 62 0.91 -6.31 5.88
C THR A 62 0.96 -6.40 7.41
N MET A 63 1.18 -5.28 8.12
CA MET A 63 1.17 -5.24 9.59
C MET A 63 -0.19 -5.68 10.16
N GLY A 64 -1.27 -5.47 9.40
CA GLY A 64 -2.62 -5.81 9.81
C GLY A 64 -3.21 -4.80 10.78
N PHE A 65 -4.54 -4.79 10.90
CA PHE A 65 -5.24 -3.76 11.66
C PHE A 65 -5.46 -4.17 13.11
N SER A 66 -4.96 -3.34 14.02
CA SER A 66 -5.28 -3.39 15.45
C SER A 66 -6.59 -2.67 15.75
N ASP A 67 -6.77 -1.47 15.16
CA ASP A 67 -7.77 -0.51 15.65
C ASP A 67 -8.84 -0.13 14.61
N LEU A 68 -8.60 -0.46 13.34
CA LEU A 68 -9.39 -0.02 12.19
C LEU A 68 -9.92 -1.24 11.42
N ILE A 69 -11.23 -1.44 11.43
CA ILE A 69 -11.84 -2.61 10.79
C ILE A 69 -12.51 -2.16 9.48
N PRO A 70 -11.97 -2.55 8.31
CA PRO A 70 -12.66 -2.30 7.04
C PRO A 70 -13.92 -3.15 6.95
N ASN A 71 -15.03 -2.51 6.56
CA ASN A 71 -16.32 -3.15 6.34
C ASN A 71 -16.74 -3.09 4.86
N GLY A 72 -17.46 -4.12 4.40
CA GLY A 72 -17.93 -4.23 3.02
C GLY A 72 -16.81 -4.22 1.98
N TRP A 73 -16.91 -3.31 1.01
CA TRP A 73 -15.99 -3.19 -0.13
C TRP A 73 -14.56 -2.78 0.25
N ALA A 74 -14.38 -2.13 1.41
CA ALA A 74 -13.05 -1.74 1.89
C ALA A 74 -12.15 -2.96 2.16
N ARG A 75 -12.73 -4.13 2.51
CA ARG A 75 -11.95 -5.39 2.71
C ARG A 75 -11.28 -5.88 1.43
N LEU A 76 -11.94 -5.72 0.28
CA LEU A 76 -11.39 -6.12 -1.00
C LEU A 76 -10.25 -5.19 -1.41
N LEU A 77 -10.44 -3.87 -1.25
CA LEU A 77 -9.42 -2.86 -1.51
C LEU A 77 -8.15 -3.12 -0.68
N VAL A 78 -8.32 -3.37 0.61
CA VAL A 78 -7.24 -3.72 1.54
C VAL A 78 -6.52 -4.99 1.13
N SER A 79 -7.27 -6.04 0.76
CA SER A 79 -6.66 -7.32 0.33
C SER A 79 -5.81 -7.14 -0.92
N ILE A 80 -6.29 -6.34 -1.88
CA ILE A 80 -5.56 -6.01 -3.11
C ILE A 80 -4.31 -5.18 -2.77
N GLU A 81 -4.44 -4.20 -1.89
CA GLU A 81 -3.31 -3.37 -1.46
C GLU A 81 -2.23 -4.17 -0.74
N GLY A 82 -2.61 -5.07 0.18
CA GLY A 82 -1.66 -5.97 0.84
C GLY A 82 -0.97 -6.93 -0.14
N PHE A 83 -1.70 -7.44 -1.12
CA PHE A 83 -1.13 -8.26 -2.19
C PHE A 83 -0.14 -7.47 -3.05
N LEU A 84 -0.46 -6.23 -3.42
CA LEU A 84 0.44 -5.33 -4.13
C LEU A 84 1.67 -4.96 -3.28
N GLY A 85 1.52 -4.81 -1.97
CA GLY A 85 2.63 -4.59 -1.03
C GLY A 85 3.61 -5.75 -1.02
N LEU A 86 3.11 -6.98 -0.93
CA LEU A 86 3.92 -8.20 -1.02
C LEU A 86 4.67 -8.31 -2.36
N LEU A 87 3.99 -8.02 -3.48
CA LEU A 87 4.62 -8.00 -4.79
C LEU A 87 5.72 -6.94 -4.87
N ASN A 88 5.47 -5.72 -4.39
CA ASN A 88 6.47 -4.65 -4.38
C ASN A 88 7.70 -5.01 -3.55
N MET A 89 7.52 -5.61 -2.38
CA MET A 89 8.64 -6.10 -1.56
C MET A 89 9.42 -7.20 -2.29
N GLY A 90 8.73 -8.15 -2.94
CA GLY A 90 9.37 -9.17 -3.78
C GLY A 90 10.20 -8.57 -4.92
N PHE A 91 9.67 -7.56 -5.61
CA PHE A 91 10.39 -6.83 -6.65
C PHE A 91 11.56 -6.02 -6.11
N LEU A 92 11.44 -5.42 -4.92
CA LEU A 92 12.54 -4.72 -4.24
C LEU A 92 13.70 -5.68 -3.94
N ILE A 93 13.39 -6.85 -3.36
CA ILE A 93 14.39 -7.87 -3.03
C ILE A 93 15.03 -8.41 -4.31
N ALA A 94 14.24 -8.73 -5.34
CA ALA A 94 14.76 -9.19 -6.63
C ALA A 94 15.64 -8.14 -7.31
N GLY A 95 15.23 -6.86 -7.28
CA GLY A 95 16.00 -5.75 -7.82
C GLY A 95 17.33 -5.56 -7.09
N TYR A 96 17.35 -5.69 -5.77
CA TYR A 96 18.57 -5.59 -4.97
C TYR A 96 19.49 -6.81 -5.14
N ALA A 97 18.93 -8.02 -5.20
CA ALA A 97 19.67 -9.26 -5.43
C ALA A 97 20.32 -9.32 -6.82
N ASN A 98 19.67 -8.73 -7.83
CA ASN A 98 20.21 -8.64 -9.18
C ASN A 98 21.25 -7.52 -9.32
N ASN A 99 21.31 -6.57 -8.38
CA ASN A 99 22.35 -5.53 -8.34
C ASN A 99 23.62 -6.06 -7.66
N LYS A 100 24.05 -7.26 -8.03
CA LYS A 100 25.27 -7.91 -7.56
C LYS A 100 26.47 -7.40 -8.36
N TYR A 101 26.78 -6.12 -8.17
CA TYR A 101 28.07 -5.49 -8.47
C TYR A 101 28.36 -4.44 -7.39
#